data_AF-A0A949DV99-F1
#
_entry.id   AF-A0A949DV99-F1
#
_cell.length_a   1.000
_cell.length_b   1.000
_cell.length_c   1.000
_cell.angle_alpha   90.00
_cell.angle_beta   90.00
_cell.angle_gamma   90.00
#
_symmetry.space_group_name_H-M   'P 1'
#
loop_
_entity.id
_entity.type
_entity.pdbx_description
1 polymer ?
#
loop_
_entity_poly.entity_id
_entity_poly.type
_entity_poly.pdbx_seq_one_letter_code
_entity_poly.pdbx_strand_id
1 'polypeptide(L)' 'MKKELHKKQNQLNIIFNSVPAMIWSKNAEGKYLQVNRAYCETVGLSEEKIIG' A
#
# COMPACT_ATOMS: atom_id res chain seq x y z
N MET A 1 -8.07 5.02 -23.11
CA MET A 1 -8.04 5.74 -21.81
C MET A 1 -8.06 4.81 -20.59
N LYS A 2 -9.07 3.93 -20.40
CA LYS A 2 -9.14 3.01 -19.24
C LYS A 2 -7.94 2.04 -19.11
N LYS A 3 -7.40 1.54 -20.24
CA LYS A 3 -6.25 0.61 -20.26
C LYS A 3 -4.94 1.25 -19.76
N GLU A 4 -4.68 2.48 -20.15
CA GLU A 4 -3.49 3.23 -19.71
C GLU A 4 -3.57 3.57 -18.21
N LEU A 5 -4.76 3.93 -17.71
CA LEU A 5 -4.97 4.17 -16.28
C LEU A 5 -4.69 2.91 -15.45
N HIS A 6 -5.22 1.76 -15.87
CA HIS A 6 -4.97 0.48 -15.20
C HIS A 6 -3.48 0.09 -15.23
N LYS A 7 -2.81 0.30 -16.37
CA LYS A 7 -1.38 0.01 -16.51
C LYS A 7 -0.55 0.85 -15.54
N LYS A 8 -0.82 2.16 -15.46
CA LYS A 8 -0.15 3.05 -14.50
C LYS A 8 -0.44 2.66 -13.06
N GLN A 9 -1.69 2.35 -12.72
CA GLN A 9 -2.05 1.92 -11.37
C GLN A 9 -1.31 0.64 -10.96
N ASN A 10 -1.24 -0.35 -11.86
CA ASN A 10 -0.49 -1.58 -11.60
C ASN A 10 1.01 -1.32 -11.44
N GLN A 11 1.60 -0.47 -12.28
CA GLN A 11 3.02 -0.10 -12.14
C GLN A 11 3.29 0.56 -10.79
N LEU A 12 2.43 1.50 -10.36
CA LEU A 12 2.55 2.13 -9.05
C LEU A 12 2.40 1.10 -7.92
N ASN A 13 1.43 0.19 -8.01
CA ASN A 13 1.23 -0.87 -7.01
C ASN A 13 2.43 -1.82 -6.92
N ILE A 14 3.07 -2.16 -8.05
CA ILE A 14 4.27 -2.99 -8.07
C ILE A 14 5.42 -2.27 -7.38
N ILE A 15 5.68 -1.01 -7.76
CA ILE A 15 6.75 -0.21 -7.17
C ILE A 15 6.54 -0.04 -5.67
N PHE A 16 5.32 0.32 -5.26
CA PHE A 16 4.95 0.50 -3.86
C PHE A 16 5.23 -0.75 -3.00
N ASN A 17 4.92 -1.94 -3.54
CA ASN A 17 5.10 -3.22 -2.85
C ASN A 17 6.50 -3.82 -2.99
N SER A 18 7.34 -3.34 -3.92
CA SER A 18 8.70 -3.85 -4.11
C SER A 18 9.74 -3.14 -3.25
N VAL A 19 9.40 -1.97 -2.69
CA VAL A 19 10.32 -1.21 -1.83
C VAL A 19 10.51 -1.94 -0.50
N PRO A 20 11.75 -2.24 -0.08
CA PRO A 20 12.03 -3.00 1.16
C PRO A 20 11.93 -2.15 2.44
N ALA A 21 11.42 -0.92 2.32
CA ALA A 21 11.11 -0.06 3.45
C ALA A 21 9.62 -0.15 3.78
N MET A 22 9.28 -0.05 5.05
CA MET A 22 7.88 0.08 5.48
C MET A 22 7.31 1.41 4.98
N ILE A 23 6.22 1.36 4.21
CA ILE A 23 5.51 2.54 3.72
C ILE A 23 4.06 2.45 4.16
N TRP A 24 3.53 3.56 4.68
CA TRP A 24 2.12 3.69 5.04
C TRP A 24 1.62 5.12 4.80
N SER A 25 0.30 5.26 4.68
CA SER A 25 -0.38 6.55 4.70
C SER A 25 -1.51 6.52 5.73
N LYS A 26 -1.80 7.68 6.30
CA LYS A 26 -2.89 7.87 7.26
C LYS A 26 -3.77 9.04 6.83
N ASN A 27 -5.03 9.01 7.24
CA ASN A 27 -5.90 10.18 7.15
C ASN A 27 -5.61 11.17 8.31
N ALA A 28 -6.35 12.28 8.36
CA ALA A 28 -6.19 13.31 9.38
C ALA A 28 -6.53 12.79 10.79
N GLU A 29 -7.39 11.79 10.89
CA GLU A 29 -7.77 11.11 12.13
C GLU A 29 -6.77 10.01 12.54
N GLY A 30 -5.67 9.84 11.81
CA GLY A 30 -4.60 8.88 12.12
C GLY A 30 -4.90 7.42 11.73
N LYS A 31 -6.01 7.18 11.03
CA LYS A 31 -6.38 5.87 10.50
C LYS A 31 -5.54 5.50 9.28
N TYR A 32 -5.10 4.25 9.19
CA TYR A 32 -4.32 3.76 8.07
C TYR A 32 -5.17 3.68 6.81
N LEU A 33 -4.70 4.33 5.74
CA LEU A 33 -5.35 4.29 4.42
C LEU A 33 -4.70 3.26 3.50
N GLN A 34 -3.39 3.06 3.66
CA GLN A 34 -2.62 2.14 2.83
C GLN A 34 -1.35 1.72 3.58
N VAL A 35 -0.92 0.48 3.35
CA VAL A 35 0.35 -0.06 3.80
C VAL A 35 0.97 -0.89 2.69
N ASN A 36 2.29 -0.90 2.55
CA ASN A 36 2.95 -1.76 1.57
C ASN A 36 3.24 -3.16 2.13
N ARG A 37 3.62 -4.08 1.24
CA ARG A 37 4.03 -5.44 1.59
C ARG A 37 5.07 -5.50 2.70
N ALA A 38 6.13 -4.67 2.64
CA ALA A 38 7.18 -4.67 3.64
C ALA A 38 6.66 -4.29 5.03
N TYR A 39 5.70 -3.36 5.13
CA TYR A 39 5.02 -3.05 6.38
C TYR A 39 4.31 -4.28 6.93
N CYS A 40 3.45 -4.92 6.13
CA CYS A 40 2.67 -6.10 6.54
C CYS A 40 3.56 -7.25 7.01
N GLU A 41 4.65 -7.53 6.29
CA GLU A 41 5.62 -8.57 6.65
C GLU A 41 6.36 -8.24 7.95
N THR A 42 6.71 -6.97 8.17
CA THR A 42 7.42 -6.53 9.38
C THR A 42 6.54 -6.61 10.62
N VAL A 43 5.26 -6.22 10.52
CA VAL A 43 4.33 -6.22 11.66
C VAL A 43 3.60 -7.55 11.85
N GLY A 44 3.66 -8.46 10.87
CA GLY A 44 3.00 -9.76 10.91
C GLY A 44 1.47 -9.71 10.79
N LEU A 45 0.92 -8.66 10.19
CA LEU A 45 -0.52 -8.46 10.00
C LEU A 45 -0.84 -8.29 8.52
N SER A 46 -2.01 -8.79 8.11
CA SER A 46 -2.52 -8.52 6.76
C SER A 46 -3.00 -7.08 6.63
N GLU A 47 -3.00 -6.56 5.41
CA GLU A 47 -3.46 -5.20 5.11
C GLU A 47 -4.90 -4.97 5.60
N GLU A 48 -5.81 -5.96 5.49
CA GLU A 48 -7.20 -5.82 5.94
C GLU A 48 -7.35 -5.67 7.45
N LYS A 49 -6.35 -6.11 8.23
CA LYS A 49 -6.32 -5.93 9.69
C LYS A 49 -5.73 -4.59 10.12
N ILE A 50 -5.08 -3.87 9.18
CA ILE A 50 -4.39 -2.62 9.45
C ILE A 50 -5.23 -1.41 8.98
N ILE A 51 -5.82 -1.51 7.79
CA ILE A 51 -6.66 -0.45 7.20
C ILE A 51 -8.00 -0.34 7.94
N GLY A 52 -8.47 0.88 8.20
CA GLY A 52 -9.76 1.13 8.87
C GLY A 52 -10.14 2.60 8.95
#